data_AF-A0A9K3KMI0-F1
#
_entry.id   AF-A0A9K3KMI0-F1
#
_cell.length_a   1.000
_cell.length_b   1.000
_cell.length_c   1.000
_cell.angle_alpha   90.00
_cell.angle_beta   90.00
_cell.angle_gamma   90.00
#
_symmetry.space_group_name_H-M   'P 1'
#
loop_
_entity.id
_entity.type
_entity.pdbx_description
1 polymer ?
#
loop_
_entity_poly.entity_id
_entity_poly.type
_entity_poly.pdbx_seq_one_letter_code
_entity_poly.pdbx_strand_id
1 'polypeptide(L)'
;MKGIFEVGLLRWNRNHAIGVSPDAICRLVVEDAPDPVLCCLEIKTRVSESTIAKAELARKKHGHFVNCSYGDAVFNDCVPAANRSQVLHQALVTGFQHGVFVVCKLEEGQGSIVQIVAIRISTEKRDEYAKNLCKVVNPLLGFLHNEDVIARGILMDSDFPDWVTDPHRTILKTRAKLYYGHLKLISTEEGDLRPTKPVSIYKHSTQYRYNKHKPGLDKNTEISDRVAFHTTGPFEAKYVFRMLDAIMVNAWRAYQAVTVISPWLRALGSPPSLAQVRTKLHNFVGVEDFVADVALECLRRLAAQKAIPLFPADVPQEEREERQFKSEFAEYKKSMDGQSENLLSRSLLAIHS
;
A
#
# COMPACT_ATOMS: atom_id res chain seq x y z
N MET A 1 -21.14 2.18 -20.46
CA MET A 1 -20.98 0.80 -19.96
C MET A 1 -22.36 0.17 -19.79
N LYS A 2 -22.59 -1.07 -20.25
CA LYS A 2 -23.92 -1.74 -20.23
C LYS A 2 -24.07 -2.81 -19.14
N GLY A 3 -23.08 -2.97 -18.27
CA GLY A 3 -23.10 -3.92 -17.14
C GLY A 3 -21.75 -3.95 -16.46
N ILE A 4 -21.75 -4.14 -15.14
CA ILE A 4 -20.55 -4.27 -14.30
C ILE A 4 -20.76 -5.51 -13.42
N PHE A 5 -19.79 -6.41 -13.44
CA PHE A 5 -19.83 -7.70 -12.76
C PHE A 5 -18.63 -7.81 -11.84
N GLU A 6 -18.88 -7.92 -10.54
CA GLU A 6 -17.81 -8.21 -9.59
C GLU A 6 -17.27 -9.62 -9.85
N VAL A 7 -15.95 -9.77 -9.84
CA VAL A 7 -15.29 -11.07 -9.95
C VAL A 7 -14.33 -11.29 -8.79
N GLY A 8 -14.00 -12.55 -8.53
CA GLY A 8 -12.97 -12.92 -7.56
C GLY A 8 -11.57 -12.86 -8.17
N LEU A 9 -10.65 -13.59 -7.55
CA LEU A 9 -9.35 -13.87 -8.12
C LEU A 9 -9.53 -14.72 -9.39
N LEU A 10 -9.02 -14.22 -10.51
CA LEU A 10 -8.95 -14.92 -11.78
C LEU A 10 -7.53 -15.45 -11.98
N ARG A 11 -7.43 -16.64 -12.57
CA ARG A 11 -6.17 -17.31 -12.89
C ARG A 11 -6.01 -17.41 -14.39
N TRP A 12 -4.78 -17.26 -14.89
CA TRP A 12 -4.51 -17.42 -16.31
C TRP A 12 -4.52 -18.91 -16.68
N ASN A 13 -5.26 -19.25 -17.73
CA ASN A 13 -5.40 -20.64 -18.17
C ASN A 13 -4.09 -21.26 -18.69
N ARG A 14 -3.14 -20.45 -19.17
CA ARG A 14 -1.83 -20.95 -19.65
C ARG A 14 -0.76 -21.03 -18.56
N ASN A 15 -0.98 -20.39 -17.42
CA ASN A 15 -0.02 -20.40 -16.31
C ASN A 15 -0.72 -20.14 -14.98
N HIS A 16 -0.80 -21.19 -14.17
CA HIS A 16 -1.57 -21.18 -12.93
C HIS A 16 -0.95 -20.31 -11.82
N ALA A 17 0.33 -19.95 -11.93
CA ALA A 17 1.01 -19.05 -11.01
C ALA A 17 0.69 -17.57 -11.26
N ILE A 18 -0.02 -17.27 -12.36
CA ILE A 18 -0.35 -15.92 -12.77
C ILE A 18 -1.85 -15.68 -12.55
N GLY A 19 -2.17 -14.65 -11.76
CA GLY A 19 -3.55 -14.28 -11.46
C GLY A 19 -3.75 -12.78 -11.29
N VAL A 20 -5.02 -12.36 -11.36
CA VAL A 20 -5.48 -10.97 -11.20
C VAL A 20 -6.78 -10.93 -10.40
N SER A 21 -7.01 -9.85 -9.67
CA SER A 21 -8.31 -9.56 -9.07
C SER A 21 -8.73 -8.18 -9.54
N PRO A 22 -9.32 -8.03 -10.74
CA PRO A 22 -9.83 -6.75 -11.20
C PRO A 22 -10.98 -6.31 -10.29
N ASP A 23 -11.23 -5.01 -10.20
CA ASP A 23 -12.34 -4.49 -9.41
C ASP A 23 -13.68 -4.99 -9.96
N ALA A 24 -13.78 -5.09 -11.29
CA ALA A 24 -14.89 -5.75 -11.96
C ALA A 24 -14.54 -6.17 -13.40
N ILE A 25 -15.48 -6.86 -14.05
CA ILE A 25 -15.57 -6.99 -15.50
C ILE A 25 -16.74 -6.14 -15.99
N CYS A 26 -16.58 -5.45 -17.11
CA CYS A 26 -17.58 -4.58 -17.69
C CYS A 26 -17.95 -4.98 -19.12
N ARG A 27 -19.13 -4.53 -19.57
CA ARG A 27 -19.48 -4.45 -20.99
C ARG A 27 -19.30 -3.02 -21.48
N LEU A 28 -18.32 -2.79 -22.34
CA LEU A 28 -18.01 -1.49 -22.93
C LEU A 28 -18.59 -1.41 -24.34
N VAL A 29 -19.28 -0.32 -24.66
CA VAL A 29 -19.67 -0.02 -26.04
C VAL A 29 -18.52 0.77 -26.62
N VAL A 30 -17.90 0.26 -27.68
CA VAL A 30 -16.84 0.92 -28.44
C VAL A 30 -17.39 1.22 -29.83
N GLU A 31 -16.98 2.34 -30.44
CA GLU A 31 -17.51 2.79 -31.73
C GLU A 31 -17.24 1.79 -32.86
N ASP A 32 -16.11 1.09 -32.81
CA ASP A 32 -15.67 0.15 -33.84
C ASP A 32 -16.21 -1.28 -33.67
N ALA A 33 -17.12 -1.54 -32.72
CA ALA A 33 -17.69 -2.87 -32.52
C ALA A 33 -19.23 -2.83 -32.52
N PRO A 34 -19.90 -3.73 -33.26
CA PRO A 34 -21.35 -3.79 -33.28
C PRO A 34 -21.94 -4.20 -31.92
N ASP A 35 -21.19 -5.01 -31.16
CA ASP A 35 -21.58 -5.52 -29.86
C ASP A 35 -20.69 -4.97 -28.73
N PRO A 36 -21.22 -4.81 -27.51
CA PRO A 36 -20.41 -4.46 -26.36
C PRO A 36 -19.30 -5.48 -26.11
N VAL A 37 -18.06 -5.00 -26.00
CA VAL A 37 -16.90 -5.83 -25.70
C VAL A 37 -16.74 -6.02 -24.19
N LEU A 38 -16.22 -7.18 -23.79
CA LEU A 38 -15.84 -7.43 -22.40
C LEU A 38 -14.52 -6.73 -22.08
N CYS A 39 -14.48 -6.09 -20.92
CA CYS A 39 -13.34 -5.34 -20.42
C CYS A 39 -13.07 -5.62 -18.95
N CYS A 40 -11.80 -5.59 -18.55
CA CYS A 40 -11.45 -5.45 -17.13
C CYS A 40 -11.72 -4.01 -16.69
N LEU A 41 -12.26 -3.83 -15.49
CA LEU A 41 -12.45 -2.54 -14.86
C LEU A 41 -11.50 -2.43 -13.67
N GLU A 42 -10.70 -1.36 -13.68
CA GLU A 42 -9.82 -0.97 -12.60
C GLU A 42 -10.21 0.44 -12.13
N ILE A 43 -10.55 0.58 -10.86
CA ILE A 43 -11.00 1.80 -10.22
C ILE A 43 -9.95 2.24 -9.21
N LYS A 44 -9.39 3.43 -9.40
CA LYS A 44 -8.48 4.06 -8.46
C LYS A 44 -9.10 5.30 -7.84
N THR A 45 -9.51 5.16 -6.59
CA THR A 45 -9.84 6.31 -5.73
C THR A 45 -8.54 6.99 -5.30
N ARG A 46 -8.42 8.28 -5.62
CA ARG A 46 -7.29 9.13 -5.21
C ARG A 46 -7.70 9.99 -4.03
N VAL A 47 -6.78 10.12 -3.09
CA VAL A 47 -6.95 10.94 -1.88
C VAL A 47 -5.95 12.08 -1.79
N SER A 48 -4.77 11.96 -2.44
CA SER A 48 -3.80 13.05 -2.44
C SER A 48 -4.16 14.09 -3.50
N GLU A 49 -4.08 15.37 -3.12
CA GLU A 49 -4.33 16.50 -4.01
C GLU A 49 -3.47 16.43 -5.26
N SER A 50 -2.19 16.09 -5.13
CA SER A 50 -1.27 15.98 -6.27
C SER A 50 -1.71 14.95 -7.31
N THR A 51 -2.25 13.80 -6.86
CA THR A 51 -2.75 12.76 -7.76
C THR A 51 -4.11 13.08 -8.36
N ILE A 52 -4.94 13.84 -7.63
CA ILE A 52 -6.23 14.34 -8.11
C ILE A 52 -5.99 15.40 -9.19
N ALA A 53 -5.15 16.40 -8.91
CA ALA A 53 -4.82 17.47 -9.85
C ALA A 53 -4.23 16.95 -11.16
N LYS A 54 -3.37 15.92 -11.11
CA LYS A 54 -2.85 15.25 -12.32
C LYS A 54 -3.97 14.61 -13.15
N ALA A 55 -4.92 13.93 -12.50
CA ALA A 55 -6.05 13.32 -13.19
C ALA A 55 -7.02 14.38 -13.76
N GLU A 56 -7.25 15.48 -13.04
CA GLU A 56 -8.06 16.60 -13.53
C GLU A 56 -7.40 17.33 -14.70
N LEU A 57 -6.07 17.47 -14.70
CA LEU A 57 -5.34 17.99 -15.83
C LEU A 57 -5.46 17.08 -17.06
N ALA A 58 -5.31 15.77 -16.88
CA ALA A 58 -5.53 14.79 -17.94
C ALA A 58 -6.97 14.85 -18.47
N ARG A 59 -7.97 14.98 -17.59
CA ARG A 59 -9.38 15.20 -17.94
C ARG A 59 -9.59 16.49 -18.73
N LYS A 60 -8.96 17.60 -18.33
CA LYS A 60 -9.05 18.88 -19.05
C LYS A 60 -8.46 18.78 -20.45
N LYS A 61 -7.38 18.02 -20.62
CA LYS A 61 -6.67 17.85 -21.89
C LYS A 61 -7.40 16.90 -22.86
N HIS A 62 -7.88 15.75 -22.36
CA HIS A 62 -8.37 14.65 -23.20
C HIS A 62 -9.87 14.40 -23.07
N GLY A 63 -10.54 15.00 -22.10
CA GLY A 63 -11.97 14.83 -21.83
C GLY A 63 -12.25 13.89 -20.64
N HIS A 64 -13.54 13.80 -20.29
CA HIS A 64 -14.03 12.97 -19.18
C HIS A 64 -14.02 11.47 -19.51
N PHE A 65 -14.34 11.12 -20.75
CA PHE A 65 -14.27 9.77 -21.28
C PHE A 65 -13.28 9.76 -22.43
N VAL A 66 -12.28 8.90 -22.36
CA VAL A 66 -11.16 8.87 -23.30
C VAL A 66 -11.00 7.46 -23.85
N ASN A 67 -10.84 7.35 -25.17
CA ASN A 67 -10.41 6.11 -25.83
C ASN A 67 -8.94 6.24 -26.24
N CYS A 68 -8.12 5.25 -25.92
CA CYS A 68 -6.70 5.22 -26.30
C CYS A 68 -6.18 3.79 -26.49
N SER A 69 -4.98 3.67 -27.03
CA SER A 69 -4.25 2.40 -27.14
C SER A 69 -3.18 2.29 -26.05
N TYR A 70 -2.93 1.07 -25.59
CA TYR A 70 -1.92 0.83 -24.56
C TYR A 70 -0.53 1.33 -24.99
N GLY A 71 0.05 2.21 -24.18
CA GLY A 71 1.39 2.76 -24.39
C GLY A 71 1.45 4.00 -25.28
N ASP A 72 0.34 4.45 -25.86
CA ASP A 72 0.31 5.71 -26.62
C ASP A 72 0.45 6.94 -25.70
N ALA A 73 0.57 8.13 -26.30
CA ALA A 73 0.75 9.36 -25.55
C ALA A 73 -0.45 9.68 -24.64
N VAL A 74 -1.69 9.41 -25.12
CA VAL A 74 -2.92 9.67 -24.36
C VAL A 74 -3.02 8.74 -23.16
N PHE A 75 -2.72 7.46 -23.35
CA PHE A 75 -2.63 6.46 -22.28
C PHE A 75 -1.59 6.86 -21.24
N ASN A 76 -0.40 7.29 -21.67
CA ASN A 76 0.66 7.67 -20.75
C ASN A 76 0.32 8.94 -19.95
N ASP A 77 -0.44 9.86 -20.53
CA ASP A 77 -0.95 11.05 -19.85
C ASP A 77 -2.05 10.70 -18.82
N CYS A 78 -3.00 9.84 -19.20
CA CYS A 78 -4.19 9.55 -18.39
C CYS A 78 -3.98 8.43 -17.35
N VAL A 79 -3.11 7.46 -17.62
CA VAL A 79 -2.86 6.29 -16.75
C VAL A 79 -1.50 6.43 -16.05
N PRO A 80 -1.47 6.56 -14.71
CA PRO A 80 -0.22 6.68 -13.97
C PRO A 80 0.71 5.48 -14.17
N ALA A 81 2.02 5.74 -14.25
CA ALA A 81 3.03 4.71 -14.51
C ALA A 81 2.90 3.46 -13.61
N ALA A 82 2.61 3.67 -12.32
CA ALA A 82 2.43 2.60 -11.34
C ALA A 82 1.22 1.68 -11.62
N ASN A 83 0.29 2.08 -12.49
CA ASN A 83 -0.92 1.31 -12.81
C ASN A 83 -0.90 0.74 -14.24
N ARG A 84 0.04 1.15 -15.10
CA ARG A 84 0.08 0.71 -16.49
C ARG A 84 0.31 -0.79 -16.62
N SER A 85 1.21 -1.37 -15.84
CA SER A 85 1.45 -2.81 -15.83
C SER A 85 0.25 -3.59 -15.30
N GLN A 86 -0.49 -3.03 -14.32
CA GLN A 86 -1.67 -3.66 -13.75
C GLN A 86 -2.78 -3.86 -14.80
N VAL A 87 -3.04 -2.84 -15.62
CA VAL A 87 -4.04 -2.92 -16.71
C VAL A 87 -3.64 -3.99 -17.74
N LEU A 88 -2.37 -4.01 -18.16
CA LEU A 88 -1.88 -5.00 -19.10
C LEU A 88 -1.94 -6.43 -18.54
N HIS A 89 -1.59 -6.59 -17.25
CA HIS A 89 -1.64 -7.87 -16.56
C HIS A 89 -3.07 -8.41 -16.44
N GLN A 90 -4.06 -7.55 -16.17
CA GLN A 90 -5.48 -7.92 -16.17
C GLN A 90 -5.95 -8.39 -17.55
N ALA A 91 -5.58 -7.68 -18.61
CA ALA A 91 -5.88 -8.08 -19.98
C ALA A 91 -5.20 -9.40 -20.39
N LEU A 92 -3.99 -9.65 -19.88
CA LEU A 92 -3.30 -10.94 -20.04
C LEU A 92 -4.13 -12.08 -19.46
N VAL A 93 -4.45 -12.00 -18.17
CA VAL A 93 -5.09 -13.10 -17.45
C VAL A 93 -6.51 -13.36 -17.94
N THR A 94 -7.27 -12.30 -18.22
CA THR A 94 -8.65 -12.42 -18.70
C THR A 94 -8.77 -12.73 -20.20
N GLY A 95 -7.69 -12.50 -20.96
CA GLY A 95 -7.71 -12.61 -22.41
C GLY A 95 -8.45 -11.46 -23.13
N PHE A 96 -8.94 -10.45 -22.40
CA PHE A 96 -9.63 -9.31 -23.00
C PHE A 96 -8.68 -8.38 -23.75
N GLN A 97 -9.17 -7.80 -24.84
CA GLN A 97 -8.44 -6.80 -25.64
C GLN A 97 -8.70 -5.37 -25.16
N HIS A 98 -9.58 -5.20 -24.17
CA HIS A 98 -9.94 -3.89 -23.64
C HIS A 98 -9.83 -3.88 -22.11
N GLY A 99 -9.29 -2.80 -21.59
CA GLY A 99 -9.34 -2.44 -20.17
C GLY A 99 -10.02 -1.09 -19.99
N VAL A 100 -10.62 -0.86 -18.82
CA VAL A 100 -11.16 0.42 -18.41
C VAL A 100 -10.48 0.83 -17.11
N PHE A 101 -9.84 1.99 -17.13
CA PHE A 101 -9.24 2.59 -15.96
C PHE A 101 -10.06 3.81 -15.53
N VAL A 102 -10.62 3.77 -14.33
CA VAL A 102 -11.43 4.85 -13.76
C VAL A 102 -10.65 5.50 -12.64
N VAL A 103 -10.49 6.82 -12.72
CA VAL A 103 -9.98 7.62 -11.61
C VAL A 103 -11.15 8.26 -10.90
N CYS A 104 -11.24 8.02 -9.60
CA CYS A 104 -12.20 8.65 -8.72
C CYS A 104 -11.48 9.54 -7.70
N LYS A 105 -12.17 10.54 -7.15
CA LYS A 105 -11.74 11.31 -5.98
C LYS A 105 -12.80 11.23 -4.89
N LEU A 106 -12.41 11.54 -3.65
CA LEU A 106 -13.34 11.69 -2.53
C LEU A 106 -13.53 13.19 -2.26
N GLU A 107 -14.77 13.65 -2.36
CA GLU A 107 -15.19 15.00 -2.02
C GLU A 107 -16.28 14.90 -0.94
N GLU A 108 -16.05 15.52 0.22
CA GLU A 108 -17.03 15.56 1.33
C GLU A 108 -17.54 14.17 1.77
N GLY A 109 -16.70 13.13 1.62
CA GLY A 109 -17.05 11.75 1.94
C GLY A 109 -17.86 11.01 0.85
N GLN A 110 -18.13 11.66 -0.28
CA GLN A 110 -18.72 11.04 -1.47
C GLN A 110 -17.67 10.83 -2.56
N GLY A 111 -17.72 9.69 -3.24
CA GLY A 111 -16.85 9.40 -4.37
C GLY A 111 -17.38 10.02 -5.65
N SER A 112 -16.56 10.80 -6.35
CA SER A 112 -16.87 11.34 -7.68
C SER A 112 -15.88 10.82 -8.73
N ILE A 113 -16.37 10.55 -9.94
CA ILE A 113 -15.52 10.11 -11.06
C ILE A 113 -14.84 11.33 -11.66
N VAL A 114 -13.51 11.27 -11.77
CA VAL A 114 -12.70 12.32 -12.40
C VAL A 114 -12.58 12.05 -13.90
N GLN A 115 -12.19 10.83 -14.27
CA GLN A 115 -11.94 10.43 -15.65
C GLN A 115 -12.14 8.92 -15.84
N ILE A 116 -12.64 8.54 -17.03
CA ILE A 116 -12.77 7.15 -17.48
C ILE A 116 -11.90 6.99 -18.73
N VAL A 117 -11.01 6.00 -18.72
CA VAL A 117 -10.08 5.72 -19.82
C VAL A 117 -10.36 4.30 -20.33
N ALA A 118 -10.89 4.19 -21.55
CA ALA A 118 -11.04 2.94 -22.27
C ALA A 118 -9.77 2.67 -23.09
N ILE A 119 -9.15 1.53 -22.84
CA ILE A 119 -7.79 1.22 -23.28
C ILE A 119 -7.85 -0.02 -24.16
N ARG A 120 -7.50 0.13 -25.44
CA ARG A 120 -7.31 -0.99 -26.37
C ARG A 120 -5.90 -1.57 -26.18
N ILE A 121 -5.81 -2.88 -26.04
CA ILE A 121 -4.57 -3.61 -25.80
C ILE A 121 -4.40 -4.61 -26.93
N SER A 122 -3.30 -4.48 -27.67
CA SER A 122 -3.01 -5.37 -28.79
C SER A 122 -2.57 -6.76 -28.31
N THR A 123 -2.83 -7.78 -29.13
CA THR A 123 -2.40 -9.15 -28.84
C THR A 123 -0.89 -9.24 -28.72
N GLU A 124 -0.16 -8.52 -29.58
CA GLU A 124 1.31 -8.50 -29.60
C GLU A 124 1.87 -7.99 -28.27
N LYS A 125 1.30 -6.91 -27.72
CA LYS A 125 1.73 -6.36 -26.43
C LYS A 125 1.46 -7.31 -25.27
N ARG A 126 0.31 -7.99 -25.29
CA ARG A 126 -0.03 -9.00 -24.29
C ARG A 126 0.91 -10.19 -24.36
N ASP A 127 1.23 -10.67 -25.57
CA ASP A 127 2.09 -11.84 -25.77
C ASP A 127 3.55 -11.53 -25.44
N GLU A 128 4.04 -10.34 -25.79
CA GLU A 128 5.35 -9.82 -25.37
C GLU A 128 5.48 -9.77 -23.85
N TYR A 129 4.47 -9.22 -23.18
CA TYR A 129 4.40 -9.16 -21.72
C TYR A 129 4.35 -10.55 -21.09
N ALA A 130 3.52 -11.45 -21.61
CA ALA A 130 3.41 -12.83 -21.16
C ALA A 130 4.75 -13.58 -21.24
N LYS A 131 5.45 -13.45 -22.38
CA LYS A 131 6.76 -14.07 -22.59
C LYS A 131 7.78 -13.60 -21.54
N ASN A 132 7.81 -12.31 -21.25
CA ASN A 132 8.75 -11.76 -20.27
C ASN A 132 8.37 -12.13 -18.84
N LEU A 133 7.08 -12.11 -18.52
CA LEU A 133 6.57 -12.48 -17.19
C LEU A 133 6.83 -13.96 -16.87
N CYS A 134 6.57 -14.87 -17.81
CA CYS A 134 6.78 -16.32 -17.61
C CYS A 134 8.25 -16.68 -17.34
N LYS A 135 9.21 -15.94 -17.90
CA LYS A 135 10.65 -16.14 -17.60
C LYS A 135 10.97 -15.95 -16.11
N VAL A 136 10.21 -15.10 -15.43
CA VAL A 136 10.41 -14.77 -14.01
C VAL A 136 9.50 -15.63 -13.13
N VAL A 137 8.23 -15.77 -13.51
CA VAL A 137 7.24 -16.47 -12.68
C VAL A 137 7.49 -17.97 -12.63
N ASN A 138 7.88 -18.61 -13.73
CA ASN A 138 8.02 -20.07 -13.76
C ASN A 138 9.13 -20.57 -12.81
N PRO A 139 10.35 -19.99 -12.81
CA PRO A 139 11.37 -20.42 -11.86
C PRO A 139 11.03 -20.10 -10.39
N LEU A 140 10.28 -19.03 -10.14
CA LEU A 140 9.97 -18.57 -8.79
C LEU A 140 8.79 -19.30 -8.15
N LEU A 141 7.74 -19.56 -8.92
CA LEU A 141 6.45 -20.04 -8.41
C LEU A 141 5.97 -21.31 -9.09
N GLY A 142 6.56 -21.73 -10.21
CA GLY A 142 6.08 -22.87 -11.00
C GLY A 142 5.97 -24.16 -10.19
N PHE A 143 6.92 -24.42 -9.28
CA PHE A 143 6.91 -25.61 -8.42
C PHE A 143 5.67 -25.69 -7.50
N LEU A 144 5.09 -24.54 -7.09
CA LEU A 144 3.88 -24.50 -6.27
C LEU A 144 2.63 -24.94 -7.04
N HIS A 145 2.69 -24.89 -8.37
CA HIS A 145 1.57 -25.17 -9.27
C HIS A 145 1.79 -26.44 -10.11
N ASN A 146 2.76 -27.28 -9.72
CA ASN A 146 2.94 -28.60 -10.31
C ASN A 146 1.69 -29.47 -10.04
N GLU A 147 1.21 -30.18 -11.06
CA GLU A 147 0.01 -31.01 -11.00
C GLU A 147 0.10 -32.09 -9.92
N ASP A 148 1.25 -32.75 -9.78
CA ASP A 148 1.46 -33.78 -8.76
C ASP A 148 1.37 -33.20 -7.35
N VAL A 149 1.90 -31.99 -7.16
CA VAL A 149 1.85 -31.28 -5.87
C VAL A 149 0.42 -30.90 -5.54
N ILE A 150 -0.34 -30.37 -6.52
CA ILE A 150 -1.75 -30.00 -6.36
C ILE A 150 -2.61 -31.24 -6.07
N ALA A 151 -2.44 -32.31 -6.83
CA ALA A 151 -3.16 -33.57 -6.69
C ALA A 151 -2.92 -34.18 -5.30
N ARG A 152 -1.66 -34.20 -4.86
CA ARG A 152 -1.28 -34.62 -3.51
C ARG A 152 -1.84 -33.70 -2.43
N GLY A 153 -1.91 -32.39 -2.70
CA GLY A 153 -2.45 -31.38 -1.80
C GLY A 153 -1.51 -30.98 -0.65
N ILE A 154 -0.24 -31.40 -0.71
CA ILE A 154 0.80 -31.04 0.26
C ILE A 154 2.15 -30.86 -0.45
N LEU A 155 2.95 -29.88 0.01
CA LEU A 155 4.34 -29.69 -0.39
C LEU A 155 5.28 -30.57 0.45
N MET A 156 6.20 -31.25 -0.22
CA MET A 156 7.30 -32.06 0.31
C MET A 156 8.62 -31.32 0.12
N ASP A 157 9.67 -31.70 0.86
CA ASP A 157 10.99 -31.06 0.74
C ASP A 157 11.60 -31.20 -0.66
N SER A 158 11.31 -32.31 -1.34
CA SER A 158 11.74 -32.58 -2.72
C SER A 158 11.07 -31.68 -3.76
N ASP A 159 9.97 -31.01 -3.45
CA ASP A 159 9.28 -30.12 -4.40
C ASP A 159 9.92 -28.73 -4.46
N PHE A 160 10.74 -28.38 -3.46
CA PHE A 160 11.32 -27.05 -3.36
C PHE A 160 12.60 -26.94 -4.19
N PRO A 161 12.77 -25.84 -4.94
CA PRO A 161 14.07 -25.49 -5.49
C PRO A 161 15.12 -25.31 -4.39
N ASP A 162 16.39 -25.57 -4.73
CA ASP A 162 17.51 -25.52 -3.78
C ASP A 162 17.69 -24.15 -3.11
N TRP A 163 17.30 -23.08 -3.80
CA TRP A 163 17.42 -21.72 -3.28
C TRP A 163 16.38 -21.38 -2.19
N VAL A 164 15.34 -22.20 -2.01
CA VAL A 164 14.33 -21.99 -0.97
C VAL A 164 14.87 -22.54 0.35
N THR A 165 15.10 -21.67 1.33
CA THR A 165 15.61 -22.04 2.66
C THR A 165 14.55 -22.72 3.55
N ASP A 166 14.98 -23.52 4.53
CA ASP A 166 14.09 -24.27 5.43
C ASP A 166 13.05 -23.41 6.18
N PRO A 167 13.37 -22.19 6.67
CA PRO A 167 12.36 -21.31 7.24
C PRO A 167 11.25 -20.97 6.24
N HIS A 168 11.60 -20.68 4.98
CA HIS A 168 10.62 -20.39 3.92
C HIS A 168 9.83 -21.64 3.53
N ARG A 169 10.48 -22.81 3.44
CA ARG A 169 9.80 -24.10 3.17
C ARG A 169 8.72 -24.37 4.21
N THR A 170 9.04 -24.16 5.49
CA THR A 170 8.10 -24.34 6.60
C THR A 170 6.87 -23.44 6.44
N ILE A 171 7.08 -22.15 6.16
CA ILE A 171 5.98 -21.20 5.94
C ILE A 171 5.13 -21.65 4.75
N LEU A 172 5.74 -21.94 3.60
CA LEU A 172 5.03 -22.34 2.38
C LEU A 172 4.22 -23.63 2.60
N LYS A 173 4.79 -24.67 3.24
CA LYS A 173 4.09 -25.92 3.57
C LYS A 173 2.83 -25.67 4.40
N THR A 174 2.85 -24.75 5.37
CA THR A 174 1.66 -24.47 6.21
C THR A 174 0.54 -23.80 5.44
N ARG A 175 0.86 -22.91 4.49
CA ARG A 175 -0.12 -22.12 3.72
C ARG A 175 -0.64 -22.86 2.49
N ALA A 176 0.23 -23.62 1.83
CA ALA A 176 -0.10 -24.32 0.58
C ALA A 176 -1.21 -25.37 0.78
N LYS A 177 -1.28 -26.02 1.95
CA LYS A 177 -2.39 -26.94 2.29
C LYS A 177 -3.77 -26.31 2.15
N LEU A 178 -3.92 -25.07 2.63
CA LEU A 178 -5.19 -24.34 2.52
C LEU A 178 -5.49 -23.98 1.06
N TYR A 179 -4.47 -23.56 0.32
CA TYR A 179 -4.59 -23.23 -1.10
C TYR A 179 -5.02 -24.45 -1.92
N TYR A 180 -4.33 -25.58 -1.79
CA TYR A 180 -4.66 -26.81 -2.53
C TYR A 180 -6.00 -27.41 -2.10
N GLY A 181 -6.34 -27.34 -0.81
CA GLY A 181 -7.66 -27.72 -0.32
C GLY A 181 -8.77 -26.90 -0.96
N HIS A 182 -8.59 -25.58 -1.05
CA HIS A 182 -9.54 -24.70 -1.74
C HIS A 182 -9.61 -25.00 -3.24
N LEU A 183 -8.47 -25.21 -3.88
CA LEU A 183 -8.39 -25.52 -5.30
C LEU A 183 -9.15 -26.81 -5.64
N LYS A 184 -9.00 -27.86 -4.83
CA LYS A 184 -9.75 -29.11 -4.99
C LYS A 184 -11.27 -28.93 -4.88
N LEU A 185 -11.74 -28.02 -4.01
CA LEU A 185 -13.18 -27.76 -3.84
C LEU A 185 -13.80 -27.03 -5.05
N ILE A 186 -12.99 -26.31 -5.81
CA ILE A 186 -13.44 -25.56 -6.99
C ILE A 186 -13.04 -26.24 -8.31
N SER A 187 -12.23 -27.30 -8.28
CA SER A 187 -11.84 -28.02 -9.48
C SER A 187 -12.91 -29.06 -9.86
N THR A 188 -13.15 -29.25 -11.15
CA THR A 188 -13.96 -30.35 -11.68
C THR A 188 -13.15 -31.62 -11.81
N GLU A 189 -13.83 -32.74 -12.09
CA GLU A 189 -13.17 -34.00 -12.44
C GLU A 189 -12.35 -33.88 -13.72
N GLU A 190 -12.76 -33.00 -14.65
CA GLU A 190 -12.01 -32.67 -15.87
C GLU A 190 -10.85 -31.66 -15.63
N GLY A 191 -10.67 -31.16 -14.42
CA GLY A 191 -9.62 -30.20 -14.06
C GLY A 191 -9.97 -28.72 -14.32
N ASP A 192 -11.20 -28.43 -14.76
CA ASP A 192 -11.69 -27.06 -14.92
C ASP A 192 -11.98 -26.41 -13.57
N LEU A 193 -11.92 -25.07 -13.50
CA LEU A 193 -12.29 -24.35 -12.29
C LEU A 193 -13.75 -23.87 -12.37
N ARG A 194 -14.55 -24.29 -11.38
CA ARG A 194 -15.88 -23.74 -11.13
C ARG A 194 -15.77 -22.46 -10.32
N PRO A 195 -16.66 -21.48 -10.56
CA PRO A 195 -16.78 -20.33 -9.67
C PRO A 195 -17.00 -20.81 -8.22
N THR A 196 -16.31 -20.18 -7.28
CA THR A 196 -16.65 -20.35 -5.86
C THR A 196 -18.12 -20.04 -5.67
N LYS A 197 -18.85 -20.84 -4.87
CA LYS A 197 -20.23 -20.53 -4.51
C LYS A 197 -20.32 -19.07 -4.03
N PRO A 198 -21.24 -18.24 -4.56
CA PRO A 198 -21.38 -16.86 -4.13
C PRO A 198 -21.57 -16.80 -2.62
N VAL A 199 -20.59 -16.26 -1.89
CA VAL A 199 -20.72 -16.02 -0.45
C VAL A 199 -21.39 -14.66 -0.29
N SER A 200 -22.72 -14.64 -0.43
CA SER A 200 -23.56 -13.44 -0.54
C SER A 200 -23.43 -12.46 0.64
N ILE A 201 -22.86 -12.88 1.77
CA ILE A 201 -22.84 -12.07 3.01
C ILE A 201 -21.40 -11.70 3.44
N TYR A 202 -20.43 -12.59 3.24
CA TYR A 202 -19.09 -12.42 3.83
C TYR A 202 -18.15 -11.57 2.96
N LYS A 203 -18.22 -11.71 1.62
CA LYS A 203 -17.38 -10.92 0.71
C LYS A 203 -17.83 -9.47 0.71
N HIS A 204 -19.14 -9.20 0.60
CA HIS A 204 -19.65 -7.83 0.64
C HIS A 204 -19.40 -7.16 1.99
N SER A 205 -19.56 -7.83 3.12
CA SER A 205 -19.27 -7.21 4.43
C SER A 205 -17.78 -6.99 4.67
N THR A 206 -16.91 -7.93 4.28
CA THR A 206 -15.45 -7.77 4.39
C THR A 206 -14.92 -6.74 3.40
N GLN A 207 -15.38 -6.76 2.15
CA GLN A 207 -15.03 -5.76 1.13
C GLN A 207 -15.60 -4.40 1.49
N TYR A 208 -16.83 -4.31 2.00
CA TYR A 208 -17.41 -3.08 2.52
C TYR A 208 -16.58 -2.55 3.70
N ARG A 209 -16.21 -3.41 4.65
CA ARG A 209 -15.33 -3.04 5.76
C ARG A 209 -13.98 -2.59 5.21
N TYR A 210 -13.34 -3.34 4.32
CA TYR A 210 -12.07 -2.96 3.70
C TYR A 210 -12.19 -1.59 3.02
N ASN A 211 -13.18 -1.40 2.14
CA ASN A 211 -13.44 -0.14 1.44
C ASN A 211 -13.76 1.00 2.41
N LYS A 212 -14.48 0.75 3.50
CA LYS A 212 -14.79 1.74 4.55
C LYS A 212 -13.55 2.18 5.33
N HIS A 213 -12.60 1.27 5.55
CA HIS A 213 -11.37 1.56 6.29
C HIS A 213 -10.20 1.96 5.37
N LYS A 214 -10.27 1.67 4.07
CA LYS A 214 -9.24 1.99 3.08
C LYS A 214 -8.87 3.48 3.05
N PRO A 215 -9.80 4.45 3.12
CA PRO A 215 -9.44 5.85 3.26
C PRO A 215 -8.57 6.15 4.49
N GLY A 216 -8.77 5.41 5.59
CA GLY A 216 -7.92 5.53 6.78
C GLY A 216 -6.51 4.96 6.56
N LEU A 217 -6.40 3.82 5.86
CA LEU A 217 -5.11 3.25 5.46
C LEU A 217 -4.36 4.16 4.47
N ASP A 218 -5.07 4.70 3.48
CA ASP A 218 -4.51 5.63 2.50
C ASP A 218 -4.07 6.93 3.20
N LYS A 219 -4.83 7.42 4.19
CA LYS A 219 -4.42 8.58 5.00
C LYS A 219 -3.21 8.30 5.88
N ASN A 220 -3.10 7.11 6.46
CA ASN A 220 -1.88 6.71 7.18
C ASN A 220 -0.67 6.62 6.25
N THR A 221 -0.87 6.20 4.99
CA THR A 221 0.19 6.21 3.96
C THR A 221 0.62 7.65 3.67
N GLU A 222 -0.33 8.57 3.45
CA GLU A 222 -0.04 9.99 3.25
C GLU A 222 0.69 10.62 4.44
N ILE A 223 0.28 10.29 5.68
CA ILE A 223 0.93 10.77 6.90
C ILE A 223 2.35 10.21 7.00
N SER A 224 2.55 8.94 6.67
CA SER A 224 3.88 8.32 6.64
C SER A 224 4.79 9.01 5.63
N ASP A 225 4.26 9.40 4.46
CA ASP A 225 5.03 10.10 3.43
C ASP A 225 5.52 11.48 3.89
N ARG A 226 4.80 12.16 4.79
CA ARG A 226 5.20 13.49 5.31
C ARG A 226 6.44 13.46 6.20
N VAL A 227 6.67 12.33 6.87
CA VAL A 227 7.81 12.13 7.77
C VAL A 227 8.83 11.15 7.20
N ALA A 228 8.61 10.66 5.98
CA ALA A 228 9.46 9.66 5.37
C ALA A 228 10.86 10.20 5.09
N PHE A 229 11.88 9.51 5.60
CA PHE A 229 13.26 9.91 5.34
C PHE A 229 13.72 9.37 3.97
N HIS A 230 13.87 10.26 2.99
CA HIS A 230 14.29 9.89 1.64
C HIS A 230 15.82 9.75 1.55
N THR A 231 16.33 8.53 1.68
CA THR A 231 17.77 8.25 1.54
C THR A 231 18.16 7.82 0.14
N THR A 232 19.28 8.36 -0.35
CA THR A 232 20.01 7.81 -1.49
C THR A 232 20.89 6.66 -0.99
N GLY A 233 20.28 5.49 -0.80
CA GLY A 233 20.97 4.30 -0.29
C GLY A 233 20.54 2.99 -0.96
N PRO A 234 21.22 1.88 -0.62
CA PRO A 234 20.80 0.53 -1.03
C PRO A 234 19.40 0.20 -0.50
N PHE A 235 18.76 -0.81 -1.08
CA PHE A 235 17.38 -1.18 -0.76
C PHE A 235 17.21 -1.51 0.73
N GLU A 236 18.20 -2.18 1.34
CA GLU A 236 18.24 -2.55 2.74
C GLU A 236 18.19 -1.33 3.65
N ALA A 237 18.98 -0.28 3.34
CA ALA A 237 18.95 0.97 4.10
C ALA A 237 17.58 1.65 4.00
N LYS A 238 17.03 1.74 2.78
CA LYS A 238 15.67 2.28 2.55
C LYS A 238 14.61 1.48 3.32
N TYR A 239 14.78 0.16 3.42
CA TYR A 239 13.88 -0.70 4.17
C TYR A 239 13.95 -0.41 5.67
N VAL A 240 15.15 -0.27 6.24
CA VAL A 240 15.33 0.09 7.66
C VAL A 240 14.69 1.44 7.99
N PHE A 241 14.92 2.48 7.16
CA PHE A 241 14.29 3.79 7.39
C PHE A 241 12.76 3.71 7.32
N ARG A 242 12.20 2.97 6.36
CA ARG A 242 10.74 2.74 6.31
C ARG A 242 10.19 2.05 7.54
N MET A 243 10.94 1.12 8.15
CA MET A 243 10.52 0.49 9.41
C MET A 243 10.51 1.50 10.56
N LEU A 244 11.53 2.36 10.65
CA LEU A 244 11.60 3.42 11.65
C LEU A 244 10.44 4.41 11.48
N ASP A 245 10.15 4.85 10.25
CA ASP A 245 9.02 5.73 9.94
C ASP A 245 7.70 5.11 10.41
N ALA A 246 7.49 3.82 10.12
CA ALA A 246 6.29 3.10 10.56
C ALA A 246 6.17 3.02 12.09
N ILE A 247 7.28 2.79 12.80
CA ILE A 247 7.32 2.82 14.27
C ILE A 247 6.93 4.20 14.78
N MET A 248 7.47 5.26 14.19
CA MET A 248 7.21 6.65 14.60
C MET A 248 5.75 7.06 14.39
N VAL A 249 5.16 6.73 13.23
CA VAL A 249 3.74 6.99 12.97
C VAL A 249 2.85 6.23 13.94
N ASN A 250 3.17 4.97 14.25
CA ASN A 250 2.42 4.18 15.23
C ASN A 250 2.58 4.74 16.66
N ALA A 251 3.77 5.18 17.05
CA ALA A 251 4.03 5.82 18.34
C ALA A 251 3.23 7.13 18.48
N TRP A 252 3.16 7.94 17.43
CA TRP A 252 2.33 9.15 17.40
C TRP A 252 0.84 8.82 17.57
N ARG A 253 0.33 7.78 16.90
CA ARG A 253 -1.06 7.31 17.07
C ARG A 253 -1.32 6.80 18.48
N ALA A 254 -0.39 6.05 19.06
CA ALA A 254 -0.49 5.59 20.44
C ALA A 254 -0.49 6.78 21.41
N TYR A 255 0.36 7.78 21.18
CA TYR A 255 0.42 9.00 21.97
C TYR A 255 -0.90 9.78 21.90
N GLN A 256 -1.48 9.96 20.71
CA GLN A 256 -2.82 10.53 20.53
C GLN A 256 -3.89 9.75 21.30
N ALA A 257 -3.84 8.43 21.22
CA ALA A 257 -4.79 7.57 21.91
C ALA A 257 -4.70 7.74 23.43
N VAL A 258 -3.50 7.69 23.99
CA VAL A 258 -3.27 7.74 25.44
C VAL A 258 -3.48 9.14 26.02
N THR A 259 -3.02 10.19 25.34
CA THR A 259 -3.02 11.56 25.90
C THR A 259 -4.30 12.34 25.63
N VAL A 260 -4.99 12.05 24.53
CA VAL A 260 -6.20 12.78 24.13
C VAL A 260 -7.44 11.92 24.23
N ILE A 261 -7.43 10.77 23.54
CA ILE A 261 -8.65 9.99 23.35
C ILE A 261 -9.05 9.25 24.63
N SER A 262 -8.14 8.53 25.29
CA SER A 262 -8.47 7.77 26.49
C SER A 262 -9.01 8.65 27.62
N PRO A 263 -8.41 9.81 27.96
CA PRO A 263 -8.97 10.70 28.98
C PRO A 263 -10.33 11.27 28.56
N TRP A 264 -10.48 11.64 27.30
CA TRP A 264 -11.73 12.17 26.77
C TRP A 264 -12.86 11.13 26.75
N LEU A 265 -12.56 9.88 26.39
CA LEU A 265 -13.50 8.76 26.46
C LEU A 265 -13.95 8.48 27.89
N ARG A 266 -13.05 8.53 28.88
CA ARG A 266 -13.41 8.35 30.30
C ARG A 266 -14.31 9.46 30.82
N ALA A 267 -14.17 10.67 30.29
CA ALA A 267 -15.02 11.82 30.63
C ALA A 267 -16.38 11.79 29.90
N LEU A 268 -16.48 11.05 28.80
CA LEU A 268 -17.70 10.90 28.02
C LEU A 268 -18.56 9.77 28.59
N GLY A 269 -19.77 10.09 29.03
CA GLY A 269 -20.76 9.10 29.48
C GLY A 269 -21.32 8.20 28.35
N SER A 270 -20.91 8.42 27.10
CA SER A 270 -21.28 7.60 25.95
C SER A 270 -20.17 7.55 24.90
N PRO A 271 -20.09 6.48 24.08
CA PRO A 271 -19.07 6.36 23.05
C PRO A 271 -19.20 7.46 22.00
N PRO A 272 -18.13 8.22 21.68
CA PRO A 272 -18.17 9.26 20.66
C PRO A 272 -18.24 8.64 19.27
N SER A 273 -18.86 9.37 18.34
CA SER A 273 -18.80 9.05 16.92
C SER A 273 -17.39 9.27 16.36
N LEU A 274 -17.07 8.59 15.25
CA LEU A 274 -15.80 8.78 14.54
C LEU A 274 -15.58 10.23 14.09
N ALA A 275 -16.64 10.97 13.78
CA ALA A 275 -16.55 12.39 13.43
C ALA A 275 -16.05 13.21 14.61
N GLN A 276 -16.60 13.00 15.80
CA GLN A 276 -16.17 13.69 17.02
C GLN A 276 -14.72 13.35 17.39
N VAL A 277 -14.31 12.08 17.23
CA VAL A 277 -12.90 11.66 17.42
C VAL A 277 -11.98 12.42 16.47
N ARG A 278 -12.33 12.53 15.18
CA ARG A 278 -11.53 13.28 14.19
C ARG A 278 -11.43 14.76 14.53
N THR A 279 -12.54 15.41 14.90
CA THR A 279 -12.53 16.81 15.32
C THR A 279 -11.67 17.02 16.56
N LYS A 280 -11.74 16.10 17.54
CA LYS A 280 -10.93 16.17 18.76
C LYS A 280 -9.43 16.09 18.47
N LEU A 281 -9.04 15.28 17.49
CA LEU A 281 -7.65 15.08 17.08
C LEU A 281 -7.14 16.09 16.05
N HIS A 282 -8.02 16.89 15.43
CA HIS A 282 -7.66 17.81 14.34
C HIS A 282 -6.62 18.86 14.76
N ASN A 283 -6.65 19.31 16.01
CA ASN A 283 -5.76 20.35 16.54
C ASN A 283 -4.64 19.77 17.42
N PHE A 284 -4.42 18.47 17.37
CA PHE A 284 -3.34 17.83 18.12
C PHE A 284 -2.01 18.00 17.39
N VAL A 285 -0.90 17.86 18.13
CA VAL A 285 0.48 17.94 17.62
C VAL A 285 0.60 17.17 16.30
N GLY A 286 1.12 17.86 15.28
CA GLY A 286 1.36 17.29 13.95
C GLY A 286 2.29 16.08 14.04
N VAL A 287 2.23 15.20 13.04
CA VAL A 287 3.12 14.02 13.04
C VAL A 287 4.58 14.48 12.90
N GLU A 288 4.81 15.54 12.14
CA GLU A 288 6.11 16.15 11.88
C GLU A 288 6.74 16.69 13.17
N ASP A 289 5.97 17.47 13.93
CA ASP A 289 6.39 18.01 15.23
C ASP A 289 6.67 16.89 16.23
N PHE A 290 5.80 15.87 16.28
CA PHE A 290 6.01 14.72 17.15
C PHE A 290 7.30 13.96 16.81
N VAL A 291 7.57 13.71 15.53
CA VAL A 291 8.81 13.04 15.11
C VAL A 291 10.03 13.89 15.48
N ALA A 292 9.97 15.20 15.25
CA ALA A 292 11.04 16.13 15.64
C ALA A 292 11.30 16.12 17.16
N ASP A 293 10.24 16.19 17.97
CA ASP A 293 10.32 16.17 19.43
C ASP A 293 10.93 14.88 19.96
N VAL A 294 10.50 13.72 19.43
CA VAL A 294 11.06 12.43 19.82
C VAL A 294 12.53 12.32 19.41
N ALA A 295 12.88 12.77 18.20
CA ALA A 295 14.27 12.76 17.75
C ALA A 295 15.16 13.65 18.64
N LEU A 296 14.70 14.85 18.97
CA LEU A 296 15.39 15.76 19.90
C LEU A 296 15.54 15.14 21.28
N GLU A 297 14.52 14.48 21.81
CA GLU A 297 14.59 13.80 23.11
C GLU A 297 15.55 12.61 23.09
N CYS A 298 15.56 11.82 22.02
CA CYS A 298 16.56 10.77 21.82
C CYS A 298 17.98 11.34 21.82
N LEU A 299 18.21 12.46 21.11
CA LEU A 299 19.51 13.15 21.11
C LEU A 299 19.88 13.69 22.49
N ARG A 300 18.94 14.28 23.24
CA ARG A 300 19.17 14.75 24.62
C ARG A 300 19.54 13.61 25.55
N ARG A 301 18.83 12.47 25.46
CA ARG A 301 19.12 11.28 26.26
C ARG A 301 20.46 10.66 25.88
N LEU A 302 20.79 10.61 24.59
CA LEU A 302 22.10 10.16 24.13
C LEU A 302 23.20 11.12 24.60
N ALA A 303 22.99 12.43 24.57
CA ALA A 303 23.95 13.40 25.10
C ALA A 303 24.12 13.26 26.62
N ALA A 304 23.03 13.04 27.37
CA ALA A 304 23.06 12.74 28.79
C ALA A 304 23.76 11.40 29.09
N GLN A 305 23.62 10.40 28.22
CA GLN A 305 24.31 9.12 28.31
C GLN A 305 25.77 9.20 27.85
N LYS A 306 26.14 10.09 26.92
CA LYS A 306 27.53 10.40 26.52
C LYS A 306 28.33 11.16 27.60
N ALA A 307 27.72 11.47 28.75
CA ALA A 307 28.47 11.67 30.00
C ALA A 307 29.12 10.37 30.52
N ILE A 308 28.86 9.23 29.87
CA ILE A 308 29.63 7.99 29.94
C ILE A 308 30.47 7.93 28.65
N PRO A 309 31.81 7.87 28.74
CA PRO A 309 32.68 7.96 27.58
C PRO A 309 32.53 6.70 26.72
N LEU A 310 31.88 6.84 25.57
CA LEU A 310 32.07 5.93 24.46
C LEU A 310 33.34 6.39 23.76
N PHE A 311 34.36 5.53 23.74
CA PHE A 311 35.71 5.63 23.17
C PHE A 311 36.85 5.91 24.18
N PRO A 312 37.94 5.12 24.14
CA PRO A 312 39.12 5.38 24.97
C PRO A 312 39.85 6.63 24.50
N ALA A 313 40.42 7.35 25.46
CA ALA A 313 41.26 8.51 25.24
C ALA A 313 42.46 8.15 24.35
N ASP A 314 42.61 8.86 23.22
CA ASP A 314 43.84 9.58 22.84
C ASP A 314 43.55 10.44 21.58
N VAL A 315 43.81 11.75 21.71
CA VAL A 315 43.33 12.96 20.98
C VAL A 315 44.15 13.20 19.69
N PRO A 316 43.69 13.73 18.49
CA PRO A 316 43.26 15.15 18.28
C PRO A 316 42.46 15.55 16.98
N GLN A 317 42.19 16.85 16.82
CA GLN A 317 41.51 17.63 15.72
C GLN A 317 40.00 17.88 15.88
N GLU A 318 39.25 16.94 16.44
CA GLU A 318 37.82 17.14 16.78
C GLU A 318 37.59 18.20 17.87
N GLU A 319 38.57 18.47 18.74
CA GLU A 319 38.46 19.48 19.82
C GLU A 319 38.26 20.93 19.33
N ARG A 320 38.58 21.24 18.07
CA ARG A 320 38.28 22.56 17.48
C ARG A 320 36.83 22.64 17.01
N GLU A 321 36.31 21.57 16.42
CA GLU A 321 34.93 21.48 15.92
C GLU A 321 33.94 21.34 17.08
N GLU A 322 34.32 20.65 18.15
CA GLU A 322 33.51 20.51 19.36
C GLU A 322 33.32 21.86 20.08
N ARG A 323 34.32 22.74 20.07
CA ARG A 323 34.18 24.11 20.63
C ARG A 323 33.25 24.98 19.79
N GLN A 324 33.30 24.83 18.47
CA GLN A 324 32.40 25.55 17.57
C GLN A 324 30.95 25.06 17.73
N PHE A 325 30.74 23.74 17.77
CA PHE A 325 29.43 23.14 17.99
C PHE A 325 28.84 23.48 19.37
N LYS A 326 29.65 23.45 20.44
CA LYS A 326 29.20 23.84 21.79
C LYS A 326 28.81 25.32 21.88
N SER A 327 29.47 26.19 21.12
CA SER A 327 29.14 27.61 21.01
C SER A 327 27.79 27.81 20.30
N GLU A 328 27.62 27.19 19.13
CA GLU A 328 26.38 27.28 18.33
C GLU A 328 25.17 26.66 19.08
N PHE A 329 25.40 25.55 19.78
CA PHE A 329 24.37 24.88 20.58
C PHE A 329 23.95 25.69 21.82
N ALA A 330 24.87 26.45 22.44
CA ALA A 330 24.56 27.32 23.57
C ALA A 330 23.71 28.54 23.17
N GLU A 331 23.95 29.12 21.99
CA GLU A 331 23.09 30.16 21.42
C GLU A 331 21.70 29.62 21.05
N TYR A 332 21.64 28.43 20.46
CA TYR A 332 20.37 27.77 20.14
C TYR A 332 19.55 27.43 21.39
N LYS A 333 20.20 26.94 22.46
CA LYS A 333 19.52 26.66 23.73
C LYS A 333 18.95 27.92 24.39
N LYS A 334 19.68 29.03 24.34
CA LYS A 334 19.20 30.34 24.81
C LYS A 334 17.96 30.84 24.06
N SER A 335 17.80 30.50 22.77
CA SER A 335 16.62 30.90 22.00
C SER A 335 15.38 30.05 22.31
N MET A 336 15.59 28.82 22.82
CA MET A 336 14.52 27.86 23.11
C MET A 336 14.03 27.88 24.56
N ASP A 337 14.90 28.19 25.53
CA ASP A 337 14.54 28.29 26.95
C ASP A 337 13.52 29.42 27.25
N GLY A 338 13.24 30.29 26.27
CA GLY A 338 12.17 31.29 26.34
C GLY A 338 10.75 30.78 26.04
N GLN A 339 10.55 29.52 25.64
CA GLN A 339 9.24 29.07 25.09
C GLN A 339 8.58 27.82 25.70
N SER A 340 9.19 27.00 26.57
CA SER A 340 8.54 25.70 26.89
C SER A 340 8.79 25.10 28.29
N GLU A 341 8.43 25.78 29.37
CA GLU A 341 8.23 25.11 30.66
C GLU A 341 6.72 24.93 30.95
N ASN A 342 6.13 23.82 30.49
CA ASN A 342 5.00 23.16 31.19
C ASN A 342 4.47 21.84 30.59
N LEU A 343 4.89 21.40 29.40
CA LEU A 343 4.18 20.32 28.70
C LEU A 343 4.72 18.89 28.93
N LEU A 344 5.99 18.72 29.32
CA LEU A 344 6.69 17.43 29.19
C LEU A 344 6.78 16.57 30.46
N SER A 345 6.59 17.12 31.65
CA SER A 345 6.65 16.34 32.91
C SER A 345 5.47 15.37 33.09
N ARG A 346 4.39 15.52 32.30
CA ARG A 346 3.19 14.66 32.39
C ARG A 346 3.20 13.45 31.43
N SER A 347 3.99 13.46 30.36
CA SER A 347 3.90 12.44 29.30
C SER A 347 4.68 11.15 29.59
N LEU A 348 5.75 11.21 30.41
CA LEU A 348 6.61 10.05 30.68
C LEU A 348 6.04 9.09 31.75
N LEU A 349 5.11 9.54 32.59
CA LEU A 349 4.43 8.68 33.58
C LEU A 349 3.39 7.75 32.95
N ALA A 350 2.87 8.08 31.76
CA ALA A 350 1.83 7.29 31.09
C ALA A 350 2.37 6.12 30.24
N ILE A 351 3.68 6.01 30.04
CA ILE A 351 4.32 4.92 29.26
C ILE A 351 4.70 3.73 30.17
N HIS A 352 4.65 3.90 31.49
CA HIS A 352 4.98 2.86 32.48
C HIS A 352 3.81 2.45 33.40
N SER A 353 2.57 2.76 33.00
CA SER A 353 1.31 2.28 33.61
C SER A 353 0.38 1.76 32.54
#